data_AF-A0A954YYX2-F1
#
_entry.id   AF-A0A954YYX2-F1
#
_cell.length_a   1.000
_cell.length_b   1.000
_cell.length_c   1.000
_cell.angle_alpha   90.00
_cell.angle_beta   90.00
_cell.angle_gamma   90.00
#
_symmetry.space_group_name_H-M   'P 1'
#
loop_
_entity.id
_entity.type
_entity.pdbx_description
1 polymer ?
#
loop_
_entity_poly.entity_id
_entity_poly.type
_entity_poly.pdbx_seq_one_letter_code
_entity_poly.pdbx_strand_id
1 'polypeptide(L)'
;MQPEDSPDSRTPPVTPPSAPPVRTAGYTTEELARHSVFNELNIFPGRPDEIIQVDWRCSQCGYNLRGTMTGARCPECGGVELFRPPPPGEVSYATWYEERKRRASGVKVLMMLVGIILAGGPFAVVGAFFSNIIPTFLGPIVIGPATEEIMKICLVLLIVETRPYLVRREVEITIAAIAGALGFAVIENMLYLNMYVTNPSIGLTMWRWSICTTLHVVCSIIASRGVVAVWRATEEQKRAPTLQLMYGPLLLAIITHGAYNAIVTLMGVAGIDF
;
A
#
# COMPACT_ATOMS: atom_id res chain seq x y z
N MET A 1 43.78 -48.18 -11.55
CA MET A 1 43.14 -47.42 -10.46
C MET A 1 41.98 -46.65 -11.06
N GLN A 2 40.78 -47.19 -10.99
CA GLN A 2 39.54 -46.48 -11.31
C GLN A 2 38.93 -46.02 -9.98
N PRO A 3 38.41 -44.78 -9.89
CA PRO A 3 37.75 -44.29 -8.68
C PRO A 3 36.35 -44.87 -8.58
N GLU A 4 36.01 -45.39 -7.41
CA GLU A 4 34.67 -45.88 -7.06
C GLU A 4 33.70 -44.70 -6.93
N ASP A 5 32.60 -44.75 -7.68
CA ASP A 5 31.47 -43.83 -7.60
C ASP A 5 30.75 -43.96 -6.25
N SER A 6 30.63 -42.83 -5.54
CA SER A 6 29.92 -42.71 -4.27
C SER A 6 28.39 -42.69 -4.51
N PRO A 7 27.60 -43.47 -3.75
CA PRO A 7 26.15 -43.53 -3.95
C PRO A 7 25.45 -42.24 -3.51
N ASP A 8 24.71 -41.67 -4.46
CA ASP A 8 23.89 -40.47 -4.38
C ASP A 8 22.82 -40.57 -3.27
N SER A 9 23.04 -39.86 -2.15
CA SER A 9 22.17 -39.84 -0.97
C SER A 9 21.05 -38.81 -1.08
N ARG A 10 20.22 -38.92 -2.12
CA ARG A 10 19.01 -38.08 -2.21
C ARG A 10 17.94 -38.62 -1.27
N THR A 11 17.80 -37.99 -0.11
CA THR A 11 16.61 -38.14 0.74
C THR A 11 15.35 -37.81 -0.08
N PRO A 12 14.32 -38.67 -0.07
CA PRO A 12 13.08 -38.42 -0.80
C PRO A 12 12.39 -37.15 -0.30
N PRO A 13 11.71 -36.40 -1.17
CA PRO A 13 10.98 -35.20 -0.78
C PRO A 13 9.89 -35.57 0.23
N VAL A 14 9.99 -35.02 1.45
CA VAL A 14 8.97 -35.14 2.48
C VAL A 14 7.70 -34.48 1.96
N THR A 15 6.67 -35.28 1.68
CA THR A 15 5.35 -34.78 1.32
C THR A 15 4.76 -34.12 2.57
N PRO A 16 4.40 -32.82 2.56
CA PRO A 16 3.82 -32.18 3.72
C PRO A 16 2.50 -32.88 4.09
N PRO A 17 2.24 -33.13 5.38
CA PRO A 17 0.99 -33.74 5.81
C PRO A 17 -0.20 -32.89 5.34
N SER A 18 -1.24 -33.56 4.86
CA SER A 18 -2.51 -32.90 4.53
C SER A 18 -3.04 -32.17 5.76
N ALA A 19 -3.26 -30.87 5.64
CA ALA A 19 -3.80 -30.07 6.73
C ALA A 19 -5.19 -30.63 7.13
N PRO A 20 -5.46 -30.78 8.44
CA PRO A 20 -6.78 -31.24 8.88
C PRO A 20 -7.87 -30.26 8.40
N PRO A 21 -9.09 -30.76 8.13
CA PRO A 21 -10.20 -29.90 7.73
C PRO A 21 -10.48 -28.88 8.82
N VAL A 22 -10.32 -27.60 8.50
CA VAL A 22 -10.66 -26.48 9.40
C VAL A 22 -12.17 -26.55 9.66
N ARG A 23 -12.57 -26.85 10.90
CA ARG A 23 -13.96 -26.77 11.33
C ARG A 23 -14.40 -25.30 11.33
N THR A 24 -14.93 -24.82 10.21
CA THR A 24 -15.61 -23.52 10.13
C THR A 24 -17.07 -23.58 10.59
N ALA A 25 -17.59 -24.78 10.85
CA ALA A 25 -18.95 -25.01 11.33
C ALA A 25 -19.06 -24.62 12.82
N GLY A 26 -19.42 -23.36 13.08
CA GLY A 26 -19.72 -22.90 14.44
C GLY A 26 -19.67 -21.38 14.64
N TYR A 27 -18.97 -20.63 13.79
CA TYR A 27 -18.88 -19.17 13.96
C TYR A 27 -20.10 -18.47 13.38
N THR A 28 -20.76 -17.65 14.19
CA THR A 28 -21.89 -16.81 13.80
C THR A 28 -21.44 -15.71 12.83
N THR A 29 -22.37 -15.20 12.00
CA THR A 29 -22.12 -14.05 11.11
C THR A 29 -21.66 -12.82 11.86
N GLU A 30 -22.03 -12.70 13.14
CA GLU A 30 -21.67 -11.62 14.05
C GLU A 30 -20.25 -11.80 14.61
N GLU A 31 -19.84 -13.03 14.92
CA GLU A 31 -18.44 -13.38 15.18
C GLU A 31 -17.58 -13.13 13.94
N LEU A 32 -18.04 -13.47 12.74
CA LEU A 32 -17.36 -13.13 11.48
C LEU A 32 -17.42 -11.64 11.11
N ALA A 33 -18.34 -10.86 11.69
CA ALA A 33 -18.52 -9.41 11.42
C ALA A 33 -17.72 -8.52 12.39
N ARG A 34 -17.30 -9.06 13.55
CA ARG A 34 -16.24 -8.45 14.36
C ARG A 34 -14.89 -8.41 13.64
N HIS A 35 -14.82 -8.99 12.44
CA HIS A 35 -13.63 -9.11 11.63
C HIS A 35 -13.60 -8.02 10.51
N SER A 36 -13.18 -6.80 10.87
CA SER A 36 -12.66 -5.72 10.00
C SER A 36 -11.17 -5.54 10.30
N VAL A 37 -10.27 -5.17 9.38
CA VAL A 37 -8.82 -4.98 9.70
C VAL A 37 -8.57 -3.99 10.86
N PHE A 38 -9.51 -3.09 11.14
CA PHE A 38 -9.48 -2.20 12.31
C PHE A 38 -10.11 -2.76 13.61
N ASN A 39 -10.70 -3.96 13.56
CA ASN A 39 -11.33 -4.71 14.67
C ASN A 39 -10.96 -6.23 14.68
N GLU A 40 -10.05 -6.71 13.83
CA GLU A 40 -9.76 -8.13 13.57
C GLU A 40 -8.66 -8.68 14.48
N LEU A 41 -9.06 -9.60 15.37
CA LEU A 41 -8.25 -10.58 16.11
C LEU A 41 -7.10 -9.99 16.94
N ASN A 42 -6.77 -10.66 18.03
CA ASN A 42 -5.54 -10.44 18.80
C ASN A 42 -4.29 -10.89 17.99
N ILE A 43 -4.17 -10.47 16.71
CA ILE A 43 -3.00 -10.70 15.86
C ILE A 43 -1.89 -9.71 16.23
N PHE A 44 -2.26 -8.56 16.81
CA PHE A 44 -1.34 -7.64 17.47
C PHE A 44 -1.31 -7.96 18.98
N PRO A 45 -0.13 -8.10 19.59
CA PRO A 45 0.02 -8.76 20.89
C PRO A 45 -0.58 -7.93 22.03
N GLY A 46 -1.80 -8.27 22.42
CA GLY A 46 -2.38 -7.95 23.73
C GLY A 46 -1.93 -8.89 24.85
N ARG A 47 -0.95 -9.77 24.59
CA ARG A 47 -0.23 -10.54 25.61
C ARG A 47 1.27 -10.43 25.37
N PRO A 48 1.90 -9.28 25.68
CA PRO A 48 3.32 -9.32 25.97
C PRO A 48 3.53 -10.41 27.05
N ASP A 49 4.64 -11.15 26.96
CA ASP A 49 5.12 -12.05 28.02
C ASP A 49 4.69 -13.54 27.97
N GLU A 50 4.12 -14.05 26.88
CA GLU A 50 3.99 -15.51 26.68
C GLU A 50 5.19 -16.12 25.94
N ILE A 51 5.69 -17.25 26.43
CA ILE A 51 6.69 -18.09 25.74
C ILE A 51 6.06 -18.74 24.51
N ILE A 52 6.73 -18.64 23.37
CA ILE A 52 6.29 -19.23 22.12
C ILE A 52 6.43 -20.76 22.20
N GLN A 53 5.31 -21.48 22.23
CA GLN A 53 5.28 -22.94 22.35
C GLN A 53 5.32 -23.70 21.01
N VAL A 54 5.10 -22.99 19.91
CA VAL A 54 5.03 -23.55 18.55
C VAL A 54 6.23 -23.12 17.71
N ASP A 55 6.55 -23.87 16.66
CA ASP A 55 7.57 -23.43 15.71
C ASP A 55 7.15 -22.13 15.04
N TRP A 56 7.97 -21.11 15.16
CA TRP A 56 7.69 -19.78 14.63
C TRP A 56 8.97 -19.19 14.06
N ARG A 57 9.07 -19.09 12.73
CA ARG A 57 10.28 -18.58 12.08
C ARG A 57 10.26 -17.06 11.98
N CYS A 58 11.37 -16.42 12.34
CA CYS A 58 11.61 -14.99 12.11
C CYS A 58 11.57 -14.68 10.61
N SER A 59 10.82 -13.65 10.20
CA SER A 59 10.71 -13.21 8.81
C SER A 59 12.01 -12.67 8.21
N GLN A 60 12.93 -12.21 9.05
CA GLN A 60 14.19 -11.61 8.58
C GLN A 60 15.28 -12.64 8.30
N CYS A 61 15.44 -13.66 9.18
CA CYS A 61 16.55 -14.61 9.09
C CYS A 61 16.13 -16.09 9.08
N GLY A 62 14.86 -16.40 9.31
CA GLY A 62 14.35 -17.78 9.33
C GLY A 62 14.58 -18.56 10.62
N TYR A 63 15.23 -17.96 11.63
CA TYR A 63 15.44 -18.56 12.96
C TYR A 63 14.12 -18.95 13.63
N ASN A 64 14.08 -20.12 14.27
CA ASN A 64 12.90 -20.57 15.00
C ASN A 64 12.84 -19.93 16.39
N LEU A 65 11.86 -19.04 16.59
CA LEU A 65 11.55 -18.29 17.80
C LEU A 65 10.82 -19.12 18.87
N ARG A 66 10.65 -20.44 18.67
CA ARG A 66 10.12 -21.30 19.72
C ARG A 66 10.97 -21.19 20.98
N GLY A 67 10.32 -20.99 22.12
CA GLY A 67 10.97 -20.79 23.41
C GLY A 67 11.34 -19.33 23.72
N THR A 68 11.24 -18.39 22.77
CA THR A 68 11.43 -16.96 23.08
C THR A 68 10.12 -16.33 23.55
N MET A 69 10.20 -15.20 24.25
CA MET A 69 9.01 -14.41 24.60
C MET A 69 8.40 -13.76 23.35
N THR A 70 7.08 -13.66 23.33
CA THR A 70 6.36 -12.95 22.26
C THR A 70 6.80 -11.48 22.24
N GLY A 71 7.16 -10.97 21.05
CA GLY A 71 7.69 -9.60 20.89
C GLY A 71 9.18 -9.43 21.24
N ALA A 72 9.87 -10.48 21.71
CA ALA A 72 11.31 -10.44 21.89
C ALA A 72 12.01 -10.25 20.54
N ARG A 73 13.19 -9.61 20.58
CA ARG A 73 14.09 -9.55 19.43
C ARG A 73 14.56 -10.97 19.10
N CYS A 74 14.57 -11.29 17.82
CA CYS A 74 15.14 -12.52 17.30
C CYS A 74 16.60 -12.63 17.79
N PRO A 75 17.00 -13.75 18.42
CA PRO A 75 18.35 -13.94 18.93
C PRO A 75 19.44 -13.86 17.85
N GLU A 76 19.11 -14.19 16.59
CA GLU A 76 20.07 -14.20 15.48
C GLU A 76 20.22 -12.82 14.82
N CYS A 77 19.12 -12.20 14.39
CA CYS A 77 19.19 -10.96 13.60
C CYS A 77 18.80 -9.69 14.37
N GLY A 78 18.36 -9.82 15.62
CA GLY A 78 17.87 -8.69 16.43
C GLY A 78 16.53 -8.10 15.98
N GLY A 79 15.92 -8.65 14.92
CA GLY A 79 14.63 -8.24 14.38
C GLY A 79 13.47 -8.59 15.30
N VAL A 80 12.47 -7.72 15.40
CA VAL A 80 11.25 -8.02 16.16
C VAL A 80 10.25 -8.67 15.20
N GLU A 81 9.85 -9.91 15.49
CA GLU A 81 8.81 -10.59 14.72
C GLU A 81 7.45 -10.26 15.34
N LEU A 82 6.63 -9.57 14.54
CA LEU A 82 5.32 -9.07 14.98
C LEU A 82 4.18 -10.03 14.64
N PHE A 83 4.42 -11.04 13.79
CA PHE A 83 3.37 -11.91 13.26
C PHE A 83 3.38 -13.30 13.90
N ARG A 84 2.50 -13.53 14.89
CA ARG A 84 2.32 -14.84 15.54
C ARG A 84 1.55 -15.78 14.61
N PRO A 85 2.02 -17.02 14.35
CA PRO A 85 1.16 -18.04 13.75
C PRO A 85 -0.01 -18.36 14.69
N PRO A 86 -1.24 -18.56 14.20
CA PRO A 86 -2.36 -18.83 15.11
C PRO A 86 -2.12 -20.14 15.87
N PRO A 87 -2.72 -20.29 17.06
CA PRO A 87 -2.83 -21.59 17.70
C PRO A 87 -3.44 -22.66 16.76
N PRO A 88 -3.11 -23.94 16.95
CA PRO A 88 -3.71 -25.01 16.18
C PRO A 88 -5.25 -24.97 16.26
N GLY A 89 -5.92 -24.92 15.10
CA GLY A 89 -7.39 -24.88 15.01
C GLY A 89 -8.00 -23.48 14.97
N GLU A 90 -7.21 -22.41 15.13
CA GLU A 90 -7.68 -21.03 15.01
C GLU A 90 -7.46 -20.46 13.60
N VAL A 91 -8.24 -19.42 13.26
CA VAL A 91 -8.16 -18.74 11.97
C VAL A 91 -6.90 -17.85 11.93
N SER A 92 -5.96 -18.15 11.02
CA SER A 92 -4.85 -17.24 10.69
C SER A 92 -5.29 -16.12 9.75
N TYR A 93 -4.50 -15.05 9.70
CA TYR A 93 -4.55 -14.08 8.61
C TYR A 93 -4.49 -14.77 7.24
N ALA A 94 -3.61 -15.76 7.04
CA ALA A 94 -3.49 -16.47 5.78
C ALA A 94 -4.79 -17.18 5.38
N THR A 95 -5.41 -17.93 6.29
CA THR A 95 -6.69 -18.61 6.04
C THR A 95 -7.84 -17.63 5.82
N TRP A 96 -7.86 -16.52 6.56
CA TRP A 96 -8.83 -15.44 6.36
C TRP A 96 -8.66 -14.79 4.98
N TYR A 97 -7.43 -14.47 4.61
CA TYR A 97 -7.09 -13.80 3.35
C TYR A 97 -7.52 -14.64 2.16
N GLU A 98 -7.16 -15.93 2.16
CA GLU A 98 -7.56 -16.87 1.11
C GLU A 98 -9.08 -17.04 1.03
N GLU A 99 -9.77 -17.14 2.17
CA GLU A 99 -11.23 -17.23 2.18
C GLU A 99 -11.90 -15.98 1.60
N ARG A 100 -11.43 -14.79 2.00
CA ARG A 100 -11.93 -13.52 1.48
C ARG A 100 -11.64 -13.37 -0.01
N LYS A 101 -10.45 -13.77 -0.45
CA LYS A 101 -10.04 -13.75 -1.86
C LYS A 101 -10.91 -14.66 -2.71
N ARG A 102 -11.23 -15.88 -2.24
CA ARG A 102 -12.17 -16.79 -2.91
C ARG A 102 -13.59 -16.21 -3.03
N ARG A 103 -14.04 -15.47 -2.02
CA ARG A 103 -15.38 -14.82 -2.01
C ARG A 103 -15.44 -13.48 -2.74
N ALA A 104 -14.30 -12.89 -3.12
CA ALA A 104 -14.26 -11.59 -3.76
C ALA A 104 -14.72 -11.70 -5.22
N SER A 105 -15.83 -11.04 -5.57
CA SER A 105 -16.33 -10.99 -6.94
C SER A 105 -15.68 -9.85 -7.74
N GLY A 106 -15.62 -9.99 -9.06
CA GLY A 106 -15.08 -8.94 -9.95
C GLY A 106 -15.86 -7.63 -9.87
N VAL A 107 -17.17 -7.69 -9.58
CA VAL A 107 -18.03 -6.50 -9.39
C VAL A 107 -17.55 -5.65 -8.22
N LYS A 108 -17.08 -6.26 -7.13
CA LYS A 108 -16.52 -5.50 -5.99
C LYS A 108 -15.26 -4.74 -6.39
N VAL A 109 -14.41 -5.35 -7.22
CA VAL A 109 -13.19 -4.71 -7.75
C VAL A 109 -13.56 -3.52 -8.64
N LEU A 110 -14.55 -3.68 -9.52
CA LEU A 110 -15.03 -2.59 -10.36
C LEU A 110 -15.61 -1.43 -9.53
N MET A 111 -16.49 -1.71 -8.57
CA MET A 111 -17.06 -0.69 -7.69
C MET A 111 -15.99 0.04 -6.89
N MET A 112 -14.95 -0.67 -6.46
CA MET A 112 -13.79 -0.07 -5.80
C MET A 112 -13.05 0.91 -6.72
N LEU A 113 -12.79 0.54 -7.98
CA LEU A 113 -12.15 1.44 -8.96
C LEU A 113 -13.00 2.70 -9.22
N VAL A 114 -14.31 2.52 -9.42
CA VAL A 114 -15.25 3.65 -9.59
C VAL A 114 -15.26 4.54 -8.34
N GLY A 115 -15.26 3.94 -7.15
CA GLY A 115 -15.19 4.67 -5.88
C GLY A 115 -13.93 5.52 -5.74
N ILE A 116 -12.76 4.99 -6.13
CA ILE A 116 -11.50 5.74 -6.12
C ILE A 116 -11.57 6.94 -7.07
N ILE A 117 -12.10 6.77 -8.28
CA ILE A 117 -12.23 7.87 -9.25
C ILE A 117 -13.11 8.99 -8.69
N LEU A 118 -14.27 8.62 -8.15
CA LEU A 118 -15.24 9.58 -7.63
C LEU A 118 -14.75 10.29 -6.37
N ALA A 119 -13.98 9.61 -5.52
CA ALA A 119 -13.46 10.17 -4.28
C ALA A 119 -12.12 10.89 -4.43
N GLY A 120 -11.31 10.54 -5.45
CA GLY A 120 -9.99 11.13 -5.68
C GLY A 120 -10.04 12.64 -5.94
N GLY A 121 -11.05 13.09 -6.69
CA GLY A 121 -11.28 14.52 -6.92
C GLY A 121 -11.59 15.31 -5.63
N PRO A 122 -12.65 14.98 -4.87
CA PRO A 122 -12.94 15.65 -3.60
C PRO A 122 -11.77 15.62 -2.60
N PHE A 123 -10.98 14.55 -2.59
CA PHE A 123 -9.75 14.48 -1.78
C PHE A 123 -8.70 15.52 -2.19
N ALA A 124 -8.66 15.92 -3.47
CA ALA A 124 -7.81 16.99 -3.97
C ALA A 124 -8.15 18.34 -3.34
N VAL A 125 -9.45 18.63 -3.21
CA VAL A 125 -9.95 19.87 -2.58
C VAL A 125 -9.47 19.95 -1.14
N VAL A 126 -9.57 18.86 -0.38
CA VAL A 126 -9.06 18.80 1.00
C VAL A 126 -7.56 19.07 1.05
N GLY A 127 -6.78 18.43 0.16
CA GLY A 127 -5.34 18.68 0.06
C GLY A 127 -4.99 20.15 -0.22
N ALA A 128 -5.74 20.79 -1.13
CA ALA A 128 -5.58 22.20 -1.44
C ALA A 128 -5.90 23.14 -0.26
N PHE A 129 -6.86 22.78 0.60
CA PHE A 129 -7.11 23.56 1.82
C PHE A 129 -5.96 23.46 2.83
N PHE A 130 -5.36 22.28 3.00
CA PHE A 130 -4.23 22.10 3.92
C PHE A 130 -2.96 22.82 3.45
N SER A 131 -2.70 22.86 2.14
CA SER A 131 -1.50 23.53 1.60
C SER A 131 -1.50 25.04 1.82
N ASN A 132 -2.67 25.67 1.91
CA ASN A 132 -2.83 27.12 2.14
C ASN A 132 -2.59 27.55 3.60
N ILE A 133 -2.47 26.63 4.55
CA ILE A 133 -2.30 26.95 5.98
C ILE A 133 -0.86 27.39 6.30
N ILE A 134 0.12 27.04 5.46
CA ILE A 134 1.55 27.32 5.69
C ILE A 134 2.03 28.37 4.67
N PRO A 135 1.97 29.68 5.01
CA PRO A 135 2.38 30.76 4.10
C PRO A 135 3.90 30.87 4.07
N THR A 136 4.56 29.91 3.42
CA THR A 136 6.02 29.92 3.23
C THR A 136 6.36 29.72 1.76
N PHE A 137 7.48 30.29 1.32
CA PHE A 137 8.02 30.05 -0.03
C PHE A 137 8.25 28.55 -0.32
N LEU A 138 8.50 27.75 0.72
CA LEU A 138 8.65 26.30 0.61
C LEU A 138 7.32 25.55 0.49
N GLY A 139 6.19 26.21 0.74
CA GLY A 139 4.86 25.62 0.69
C GLY A 139 4.57 24.96 -0.65
N PRO A 140 4.59 25.70 -1.78
CA PRO A 140 4.30 25.14 -3.11
C PRO A 140 5.35 24.13 -3.63
N ILE A 141 6.57 24.16 -3.08
CA ILE A 141 7.70 23.34 -3.58
C ILE A 141 7.84 22.03 -2.82
N VAL A 142 7.55 22.01 -1.52
CA VAL A 142 7.77 20.85 -0.65
C VAL A 142 6.45 20.36 -0.05
N ILE A 143 5.75 21.23 0.67
CA ILE A 143 4.58 20.83 1.45
C ILE A 143 3.41 20.45 0.54
N GLY A 144 3.10 21.28 -0.45
CA GLY A 144 2.04 21.02 -1.45
C GLY A 144 2.25 19.67 -2.12
N PRO A 145 3.37 19.45 -2.84
CA PRO A 145 3.70 18.18 -3.46
C PRO A 145 3.63 16.99 -2.50
N ALA A 146 4.15 17.12 -1.28
CA ALA A 146 4.08 16.05 -0.28
C ALA A 146 2.63 15.70 0.08
N THR A 147 1.81 16.70 0.42
CA THR A 147 0.40 16.52 0.74
C THR A 147 -0.36 15.92 -0.44
N GLU A 148 -0.13 16.42 -1.64
CA GLU A 148 -0.85 15.96 -2.81
C GLU A 148 -0.52 14.51 -3.18
N GLU A 149 0.75 14.12 -3.20
CA GLU A 149 1.11 12.73 -3.54
C GLU A 149 0.64 11.73 -2.47
N ILE A 150 0.65 12.12 -1.19
CA ILE A 150 0.04 11.31 -0.12
C ILE A 150 -1.46 11.14 -0.36
N MET A 151 -2.16 12.24 -0.67
CA MET A 151 -3.62 12.23 -0.85
C MET A 151 -4.03 11.43 -2.09
N LYS A 152 -3.28 11.52 -3.20
CA LYS A 152 -3.56 10.77 -4.44
C LYS A 152 -3.51 9.26 -4.21
N ILE A 153 -2.56 8.79 -3.41
CA ILE A 153 -2.40 7.34 -3.16
C ILE A 153 -3.22 6.83 -1.96
N CYS A 154 -3.67 7.72 -1.06
CA CYS A 154 -4.33 7.37 0.20
C CYS A 154 -5.50 6.38 0.03
N LEU A 155 -6.40 6.60 -0.94
CA LEU A 155 -7.53 5.69 -1.15
C LEU A 155 -7.10 4.31 -1.64
N VAL A 156 -6.12 4.26 -2.54
CA VAL A 156 -5.56 2.99 -3.05
C VAL A 156 -4.84 2.24 -1.92
N LEU A 157 -4.07 2.98 -1.11
CA LEU A 157 -3.38 2.45 0.05
C LEU A 157 -4.35 1.91 1.08
N LEU A 158 -5.41 2.65 1.42
CA LEU A 158 -6.44 2.24 2.37
C LEU A 158 -7.08 0.91 1.94
N ILE A 159 -7.30 0.72 0.64
CA ILE A 159 -7.81 -0.55 0.10
C ILE A 159 -6.79 -1.67 0.26
N VAL A 160 -5.52 -1.44 -0.08
CA VAL A 160 -4.48 -2.47 0.07
C VAL A 160 -4.24 -2.80 1.54
N GLU A 161 -4.34 -1.81 2.43
CA GLU A 161 -4.18 -1.97 3.87
C GLU A 161 -5.35 -2.74 4.49
N THR A 162 -6.59 -2.39 4.14
CA THR A 162 -7.79 -2.90 4.80
C THR A 162 -8.44 -4.08 4.09
N ARG A 163 -8.28 -4.19 2.77
CA ARG A 163 -8.92 -5.19 1.92
C ARG A 163 -8.00 -5.65 0.77
N PRO A 164 -6.77 -6.10 1.06
CA PRO A 164 -5.80 -6.49 0.03
C PRO A 164 -6.32 -7.58 -0.90
N TYR A 165 -7.23 -8.43 -0.42
CA TYR A 165 -7.88 -9.51 -1.17
C TYR A 165 -8.80 -9.03 -2.31
N LEU A 166 -9.15 -7.73 -2.37
CA LEU A 166 -9.90 -7.16 -3.49
C LEU A 166 -9.04 -6.93 -4.73
N VAL A 167 -7.73 -6.77 -4.55
CA VAL A 167 -6.79 -6.64 -5.66
C VAL A 167 -6.37 -8.03 -6.12
N ARG A 168 -6.55 -8.31 -7.42
CA ARG A 168 -6.19 -9.60 -8.03
C ARG A 168 -4.88 -9.52 -8.78
N ARG A 169 -4.61 -8.36 -9.37
CA ARG A 169 -3.43 -8.09 -10.19
C ARG A 169 -2.86 -6.73 -9.84
N GLU A 170 -1.54 -6.63 -9.87
CA GLU A 170 -0.81 -5.39 -9.60
C GLU A 170 -1.23 -4.24 -10.51
N VAL A 171 -1.56 -4.56 -11.77
CA VAL A 171 -2.02 -3.57 -12.75
C VAL A 171 -3.29 -2.86 -12.29
N GLU A 172 -4.12 -3.51 -11.47
CA GLU A 172 -5.35 -2.91 -10.93
C GLU A 172 -5.02 -1.78 -9.94
N ILE A 173 -3.94 -1.90 -9.15
CA ILE A 173 -3.44 -0.84 -8.25
C ILE A 173 -2.99 0.36 -9.08
N THR A 174 -2.17 0.11 -10.11
CA THR A 174 -1.65 1.19 -10.96
C THR A 174 -2.76 1.87 -11.77
N ILE A 175 -3.72 1.13 -12.32
CA ILE A 175 -4.89 1.70 -12.99
C ILE A 175 -5.70 2.55 -12.02
N ALA A 176 -5.92 2.08 -10.79
CA ALA A 176 -6.66 2.83 -9.78
C ALA A 176 -5.95 4.14 -9.39
N ALA A 177 -4.62 4.09 -9.21
CA ALA A 177 -3.81 5.27 -8.92
C ALA A 177 -3.85 6.27 -10.07
N ILE A 178 -3.71 5.83 -11.33
CA ILE A 178 -3.85 6.69 -12.52
C ILE A 178 -5.24 7.32 -12.58
N ALA A 179 -6.29 6.54 -12.35
CA ALA A 179 -7.65 7.02 -12.44
C ALA A 179 -7.96 8.06 -11.34
N GLY A 180 -7.47 7.84 -10.12
CA GLY A 180 -7.49 8.83 -9.04
C GLY A 180 -6.70 10.11 -9.39
N ALA A 181 -5.52 9.96 -10.00
CA ALA A 181 -4.67 11.08 -10.42
C ALA A 181 -5.34 11.94 -11.51
N LEU A 182 -6.03 11.32 -12.46
CA LEU A 182 -6.79 12.03 -13.49
C LEU A 182 -7.96 12.81 -12.87
N GLY A 183 -8.70 12.19 -11.95
CA GLY A 183 -9.77 12.88 -11.20
C GLY A 183 -9.24 14.06 -10.39
N PHE A 184 -8.09 13.88 -9.73
CA PHE A 184 -7.38 14.95 -9.02
C PHE A 184 -6.99 16.09 -9.96
N ALA A 185 -6.30 15.79 -11.06
CA ALA A 185 -5.80 16.77 -12.02
C ALA A 185 -6.95 17.58 -12.67
N VAL A 186 -8.08 16.94 -12.98
CA VAL A 186 -9.28 17.63 -13.49
C VAL A 186 -9.74 18.70 -12.51
N ILE A 187 -9.94 18.34 -11.24
CA ILE A 187 -10.44 19.29 -10.24
C ILE A 187 -9.41 20.38 -9.96
N GLU A 188 -8.14 20.02 -9.80
CA GLU A 188 -7.09 21.00 -9.54
C GLU A 188 -6.97 22.02 -10.69
N ASN A 189 -6.98 21.55 -11.94
CA ASN A 189 -6.95 22.45 -13.10
C ASN A 189 -8.18 23.34 -13.17
N MET A 190 -9.37 22.81 -12.84
CA MET A 190 -10.58 23.63 -12.76
C MET A 190 -10.48 24.70 -11.66
N LEU A 191 -10.03 24.34 -10.45
CA LEU A 191 -9.83 25.29 -9.36
C LEU A 191 -8.81 26.37 -9.75
N TYR A 192 -7.69 25.97 -10.34
CA TYR A 192 -6.63 26.91 -10.71
C TYR A 192 -7.09 27.90 -11.78
N LEU A 193 -7.69 27.40 -12.87
CA LEU A 193 -8.09 28.24 -14.01
C LEU A 193 -9.34 29.09 -13.75
N ASN A 194 -10.18 28.72 -12.78
CA ASN A 194 -11.43 29.44 -12.50
C ASN A 194 -11.43 30.21 -11.17
N MET A 195 -10.57 29.87 -10.22
CA MET A 195 -10.54 30.50 -8.89
C MET A 195 -9.21 31.19 -8.58
N TYR A 196 -8.07 30.67 -9.02
CA TYR A 196 -6.77 31.25 -8.68
C TYR A 196 -6.25 32.24 -9.73
N VAL A 197 -6.53 32.02 -11.00
CA VAL A 197 -6.12 32.91 -12.10
C VAL A 197 -7.33 33.57 -12.73
N THR A 198 -7.34 34.90 -12.73
CA THR A 198 -8.36 35.68 -13.44
C THR A 198 -7.96 35.79 -14.91
N ASN A 199 -8.85 35.43 -15.84
CA ASN A 199 -8.62 35.45 -17.29
C ASN A 199 -7.36 34.67 -17.73
N PRO A 200 -7.31 33.34 -17.54
CA PRO A 200 -6.14 32.55 -17.92
C PRO A 200 -5.87 32.62 -19.43
N SER A 201 -4.59 32.67 -19.80
CA SER A 201 -4.18 32.58 -21.21
C SER A 201 -4.55 31.20 -21.80
N ILE A 202 -4.67 31.13 -23.12
CA ILE A 202 -4.87 29.85 -23.83
C ILE A 202 -3.66 28.94 -23.59
N GLY A 203 -2.45 29.50 -23.60
CA GLY A 203 -1.22 28.75 -23.39
C GLY A 203 -1.14 28.11 -22.00
N LEU A 204 -1.43 28.88 -20.93
CA LEU A 204 -1.53 28.38 -19.56
C LEU A 204 -2.58 27.28 -19.43
N THR A 205 -3.74 27.48 -20.05
CA THR A 205 -4.83 26.50 -20.05
C THR A 205 -4.36 25.18 -20.67
N MET A 206 -3.72 25.23 -21.84
CA MET A 206 -3.19 24.06 -22.53
C MET A 206 -2.06 23.40 -21.74
N TRP A 207 -1.16 24.19 -21.14
CA TRP A 207 -0.06 23.70 -20.31
C TRP A 207 -0.58 22.91 -19.11
N ARG A 208 -1.59 23.44 -18.40
CA ARG A 208 -2.19 22.77 -17.25
C ARG A 208 -2.87 21.45 -17.63
N TRP A 209 -3.67 21.46 -18.71
CA TRP A 209 -4.38 20.26 -19.15
C TRP A 209 -3.46 19.19 -19.75
N SER A 210 -2.27 19.55 -20.22
CA SER A 210 -1.27 18.62 -20.75
C SER A 210 -0.19 18.28 -19.72
N ILE A 211 0.76 19.20 -19.50
CA ILE A 211 1.97 18.98 -18.70
C ILE A 211 1.64 18.69 -17.24
N CYS A 212 0.76 19.48 -16.60
CA CYS A 212 0.42 19.22 -15.19
C CYS A 212 -0.34 17.89 -15.04
N THR A 213 -1.32 17.61 -15.91
CA THR A 213 -2.02 16.31 -15.93
C THR A 213 -1.04 15.14 -16.10
N THR A 214 -0.11 15.23 -17.06
CA THR A 214 0.93 14.21 -17.27
C THR A 214 1.81 14.05 -16.04
N LEU A 215 2.23 15.14 -15.39
CA LEU A 215 3.01 15.10 -14.16
C LEU A 215 2.27 14.32 -13.07
N HIS A 216 0.98 14.59 -12.83
CA HIS A 216 0.21 13.88 -11.81
C HIS A 216 0.10 12.38 -12.12
N VAL A 217 -0.11 12.01 -13.38
CA VAL A 217 -0.16 10.61 -13.81
C VAL A 217 1.19 9.93 -13.57
N VAL A 218 2.30 10.57 -13.96
CA VAL A 218 3.66 10.03 -13.78
C VAL A 218 3.97 9.85 -12.30
N CYS A 219 3.74 10.87 -11.47
CA CYS A 219 4.00 10.78 -10.02
C CYS A 219 3.14 9.68 -9.37
N SER A 220 1.89 9.54 -9.79
CA SER A 220 1.00 8.49 -9.29
C SER A 220 1.42 7.08 -9.72
N ILE A 221 1.99 6.91 -10.92
CA ILE A 221 2.61 5.65 -11.34
C ILE A 221 3.83 5.33 -10.50
N ILE A 222 4.67 6.32 -10.19
CA ILE A 222 5.84 6.14 -9.33
C ILE A 222 5.38 5.71 -7.93
N ALA A 223 4.47 6.46 -7.31
CA ALA A 223 3.94 6.15 -5.99
C ALA A 223 3.23 4.78 -5.93
N SER A 224 2.47 4.42 -6.97
CA SER A 224 1.74 3.13 -7.01
C SER A 224 2.68 1.92 -6.98
N ARG A 225 3.94 2.04 -7.45
CA ARG A 225 4.94 0.97 -7.31
C ARG A 225 5.18 0.59 -5.85
N GLY A 226 5.16 1.58 -4.95
CA GLY A 226 5.27 1.35 -3.52
C GLY A 226 4.08 0.54 -2.99
N VAL A 227 2.86 0.91 -3.38
CA VAL A 227 1.64 0.19 -3.00
C VAL A 227 1.60 -1.22 -3.59
N VAL A 228 2.07 -1.40 -4.83
CA VAL A 228 2.24 -2.72 -5.44
C VAL A 228 3.23 -3.58 -4.64
N ALA A 229 4.33 -3.01 -4.16
CA ALA A 229 5.28 -3.73 -3.32
C ALA A 229 4.65 -4.18 -1.98
N VAL A 230 3.87 -3.29 -1.34
CA VAL A 230 3.10 -3.62 -0.13
C VAL A 230 2.12 -4.78 -0.39
N TRP A 231 1.37 -4.71 -1.49
CA TRP A 231 0.41 -5.73 -1.86
C TRP A 231 1.07 -7.06 -2.23
N ARG A 232 2.16 -7.06 -3.01
CA ARG A 232 2.92 -8.27 -3.34
C ARG A 232 3.44 -8.97 -2.09
N ALA A 233 4.05 -8.23 -1.18
CA ALA A 233 4.53 -8.79 0.08
C ALA A 233 3.37 -9.43 0.90
N THR A 234 2.21 -8.76 0.92
CA THR A 234 0.98 -9.29 1.54
C THR A 234 0.52 -10.59 0.89
N GLU A 235 0.49 -10.63 -0.45
CA GLU A 235 0.05 -11.77 -1.24
C GLU A 235 1.02 -12.95 -1.11
N GLU A 236 2.32 -12.72 -1.14
CA GLU A 236 3.35 -13.76 -1.05
C GLU A 236 3.48 -14.34 0.36
N GLN A 237 3.52 -13.46 1.36
CA GLN A 237 3.76 -13.86 2.75
C GLN A 237 2.48 -14.26 3.48
N LYS A 238 1.31 -13.90 2.94
CA LYS A 238 0.01 -14.07 3.59
C LYS A 238 0.02 -13.46 5.00
N ARG A 239 0.51 -12.22 5.08
CA ARG A 239 0.64 -11.41 6.31
C ARG A 239 0.01 -10.04 6.09
N ALA A 240 -0.21 -9.29 7.18
CA ALA A 240 -0.77 -7.96 7.07
C ALA A 240 0.15 -7.01 6.27
N PRO A 241 -0.42 -6.04 5.55
CA PRO A 241 0.32 -5.05 4.76
C PRO A 241 1.38 -4.30 5.58
N THR A 242 2.59 -4.19 5.03
CA THR A 242 3.74 -3.53 5.66
C THR A 242 4.04 -2.22 4.92
N LEU A 243 3.55 -1.09 5.42
CA LEU A 243 3.55 0.21 4.72
C LEU A 243 4.96 0.78 4.44
N GLN A 244 5.98 0.30 5.14
CA GLN A 244 7.37 0.73 4.97
C GLN A 244 7.87 0.56 3.53
N LEU A 245 7.37 -0.43 2.81
CA LEU A 245 7.73 -0.69 1.41
C LEU A 245 7.27 0.43 0.45
N MET A 246 6.31 1.26 0.87
CA MET A 246 5.80 2.36 0.06
C MET A 246 6.67 3.62 0.12
N TYR A 247 7.47 3.81 1.18
CA TYR A 247 8.12 5.09 1.46
C TYR A 247 9.08 5.55 0.35
N GLY A 248 9.89 4.63 -0.18
CA GLY A 248 10.85 4.98 -1.24
C GLY A 248 10.18 5.52 -2.50
N PRO A 249 9.26 4.77 -3.14
CA PRO A 249 8.53 5.24 -4.32
C PRO A 249 7.68 6.49 -4.05
N LEU A 250 7.02 6.59 -2.90
CA LEU A 250 6.25 7.80 -2.55
C LEU A 250 7.16 9.03 -2.43
N LEU A 251 8.30 8.90 -1.74
CA LEU A 251 9.27 9.99 -1.62
C LEU A 251 9.80 10.43 -2.99
N LEU A 252 10.06 9.48 -3.89
CA LEU A 252 10.49 9.78 -5.25
C LEU A 252 9.42 10.59 -6.00
N ALA A 253 8.14 10.20 -5.91
CA ALA A 253 7.04 10.96 -6.51
C ALA A 253 6.96 12.39 -5.97
N ILE A 254 7.08 12.56 -4.64
CA ILE A 254 7.09 13.87 -3.97
C ILE A 254 8.25 14.75 -4.47
N ILE A 255 9.45 14.18 -4.57
CA ILE A 255 10.64 14.91 -5.06
C ILE A 255 10.45 15.29 -6.53
N THR A 256 9.96 14.38 -7.37
CA THR A 256 9.70 14.66 -8.79
C THR A 256 8.70 15.81 -8.96
N HIS A 257 7.60 15.77 -8.22
CA HIS A 257 6.59 16.83 -8.26
C HIS A 257 7.16 18.16 -7.71
N GLY A 258 7.81 18.13 -6.54
CA GLY A 258 8.42 19.32 -5.96
C GLY A 258 9.47 19.98 -6.85
N ALA A 259 10.28 19.17 -7.54
CA ALA A 259 11.24 19.68 -8.52
C ALA A 259 10.55 20.39 -9.69
N TYR A 260 9.46 19.83 -10.22
CA TYR A 260 8.66 20.51 -11.24
C TYR A 260 8.11 21.85 -10.73
N ASN A 261 7.51 21.88 -9.53
CA ASN A 261 6.97 23.11 -8.95
C ASN A 261 8.07 24.16 -8.72
N ALA A 262 9.27 23.75 -8.29
CA ALA A 262 10.41 24.64 -8.16
C ALA A 262 10.81 25.26 -9.49
N ILE A 263 10.89 24.46 -10.56
CA ILE A 263 11.23 24.95 -11.91
C ILE A 263 10.19 25.96 -12.39
N VAL A 264 8.89 25.63 -12.31
CA VAL A 264 7.80 26.53 -12.73
C VAL A 264 7.81 27.82 -11.92
N THR A 265 8.06 27.73 -10.61
CA THR A 265 8.17 28.91 -9.73
C THR A 265 9.33 29.81 -10.15
N LEU A 266 10.51 29.23 -10.42
CA LEU A 266 11.69 29.97 -10.87
C LEU A 266 11.46 30.63 -12.24
N MET A 267 10.78 29.94 -13.16
CA MET A 267 10.40 30.50 -14.46
C MET A 267 9.49 31.72 -14.31
N GLY A 268 8.48 31.64 -13.43
CA GLY A 268 7.61 32.78 -13.12
C GLY A 268 8.39 33.96 -12.53
N VAL A 269 9.34 33.70 -11.61
CA VAL A 269 10.23 34.75 -11.07
C VAL A 269 11.11 35.38 -12.16
N ALA A 270 11.51 34.61 -13.16
CA ALA A 270 12.28 35.09 -14.31
C ALA A 270 11.43 35.82 -15.38
N GLY A 271 10.11 35.94 -15.18
CA GLY A 271 9.19 36.57 -16.14
C GLY A 271 8.90 35.71 -17.37
N ILE A 272 9.06 34.39 -17.26
CA ILE A 272 8.67 33.44 -18.31
C ILE A 272 7.24 32.98 -18.02
N ASP A 273 6.29 33.50 -18.80
CA ASP A 273 4.88 33.14 -18.70
C ASP A 273 4.50 32.05 -19.72
N PHE A 274 3.41 31.32 -19.43
CA PHE A 274 2.87 30.24 -20.27
C PHE A 274 1.47 30.57 -20.80
#